data_AF-A0A260BHY4-F1
#
_entry.id   AF-A0A260BHY4-F1
#
_cell.length_a   1.000
_cell.length_b   1.000
_cell.length_c   1.000
_cell.angle_alpha   90.00
_cell.angle_beta   90.00
_cell.angle_gamma   90.00
#
_symmetry.space_group_name_H-M   'P 1'
#
loop_
_entity.id
_entity.type
_entity.pdbx_description
1 polymer ?
#
loop_
_entity_poly.entity_id
_entity_poly.type
_entity_poly.pdbx_seq_one_letter_code
_entity_poly.pdbx_strand_id
1 'polypeptide(L)'
;MAKWASSTVIDDNVQAPVLDERVFSWLHHGVAGAFGFPIGHAGLMHVYGYLLSSVETPYGLKRLRWLTADLANAFGLESSFFFPTASTVPLMERVASAVLPTLIDPTADSRTVLAIDEVVDCRRRMRTVYIRDRITDSTALLYGSVSGDDVQIVTAFPIGPMTSQSVQDRLAEPARYRYNYAPADAEPGSHFDGTVQVVTSAF
;
A
#
# COMPACT_ATOMS: atom_id res chain seq x y z
N MET A 1 0.19 -17.52 -5.71
CA MET A 1 -0.56 -16.27 -5.49
C MET A 1 0.32 -15.32 -4.72
N ALA A 2 0.36 -14.04 -5.10
CA ALA A 2 1.11 -13.05 -4.33
C ALA A 2 0.52 -12.88 -2.93
N LYS A 3 1.37 -12.58 -1.94
CA LYS A 3 0.97 -12.47 -0.54
C LYS A 3 0.45 -11.07 -0.25
N TRP A 4 -0.85 -10.96 -0.08
CA TRP A 4 -1.51 -9.75 0.40
C TRP A 4 -1.88 -9.91 1.87
N ALA A 5 -1.77 -8.81 2.61
CA ALA A 5 -2.14 -8.75 4.01
C ALA A 5 -3.66 -8.61 4.21
N SER A 6 -4.08 -8.48 5.46
CA SER A 6 -5.43 -8.06 5.84
C SER A 6 -5.56 -6.53 5.85
N SER A 7 -6.73 -6.02 5.49
CA SER A 7 -7.04 -4.59 5.52
C SER A 7 -8.45 -4.31 6.02
N THR A 8 -8.68 -3.16 6.64
CA THR A 8 -10.01 -2.66 7.02
C THR A 8 -10.61 -1.78 5.93
N VAL A 9 -11.93 -1.84 5.74
CA VAL A 9 -12.66 -0.94 4.83
C VAL A 9 -12.78 0.48 5.39
N ILE A 10 -12.53 0.66 6.70
CA ILE A 10 -12.59 1.96 7.34
C ILE A 10 -11.38 2.78 6.91
N ASP A 11 -11.60 3.95 6.29
CA ASP A 11 -10.51 4.83 5.90
C ASP A 11 -9.94 5.58 7.11
N ASP A 12 -8.62 5.63 7.21
CA ASP A 12 -7.92 6.40 8.25
C ASP A 12 -8.30 7.90 8.25
N ASN A 13 -8.65 8.50 7.12
CA ASN A 13 -8.92 9.95 7.03
C ASN A 13 -10.40 10.28 7.20
N VAL A 14 -11.30 9.49 6.62
CA VAL A 14 -12.75 9.75 6.72
C VAL A 14 -13.44 9.02 7.86
N GLN A 15 -12.75 8.08 8.53
CA GLN A 15 -13.28 7.30 9.66
C GLN A 15 -14.62 6.61 9.33
N ALA A 16 -14.77 6.21 8.07
CA ALA A 16 -15.97 5.61 7.52
C ALA A 16 -15.60 4.52 6.49
N PRO A 17 -16.49 3.54 6.24
CA PRO A 17 -16.27 2.52 5.22
C PRO A 17 -16.12 3.14 3.82
N VAL A 18 -15.09 2.73 3.10
CA VAL A 18 -14.85 3.11 1.69
C VAL A 18 -15.63 2.23 0.70
N LEU A 19 -16.22 1.15 1.22
CA LEU A 19 -17.03 0.15 0.54
C LEU A 19 -18.16 -0.25 1.47
N ASP A 20 -19.36 -0.42 0.92
CA ASP A 20 -20.44 -1.05 1.67
C ASP A 20 -20.23 -2.57 1.80
N GLU A 21 -20.94 -3.17 2.76
CA GLU A 21 -20.84 -4.59 3.08
C GLU A 21 -21.26 -5.50 1.90
N ARG A 22 -22.16 -5.02 1.03
CA ARG A 22 -22.63 -5.78 -0.14
C ARG A 22 -21.51 -5.91 -1.18
N VAL A 23 -20.85 -4.81 -1.51
CA VAL A 23 -19.69 -4.79 -2.42
C VAL A 23 -18.54 -5.58 -1.81
N PHE A 24 -18.28 -5.43 -0.51
CA PHE A 24 -17.28 -6.22 0.21
C PHE A 24 -17.54 -7.72 0.05
N SER A 25 -18.78 -8.17 0.33
CA SER A 25 -19.18 -9.57 0.26
C SER A 25 -19.07 -10.13 -1.16
N TRP A 26 -19.45 -9.33 -2.15
CA TRP A 26 -19.30 -9.70 -3.57
C TRP A 26 -17.83 -9.86 -3.97
N LEU A 27 -16.95 -8.94 -3.58
CA LEU A 27 -15.51 -9.02 -3.87
C LEU A 27 -14.84 -10.25 -3.22
N HIS A 28 -15.28 -10.64 -2.03
CA HIS A 28 -14.69 -11.76 -1.28
C HIS A 28 -15.36 -13.11 -1.58
N HIS A 29 -16.36 -13.14 -2.48
CA HIS A 29 -17.04 -14.38 -2.82
C HIS A 29 -16.07 -15.42 -3.40
N GLY A 30 -16.00 -16.60 -2.79
CA GLY A 30 -15.14 -17.69 -3.22
C GLY A 30 -13.65 -17.55 -2.83
N VAL A 31 -13.28 -16.52 -2.06
CA VAL A 31 -11.92 -16.39 -1.52
C VAL A 31 -11.76 -17.30 -0.32
N ALA A 32 -10.72 -18.14 -0.34
CA ALA A 32 -10.36 -18.96 0.81
C ALA A 32 -9.70 -18.09 1.91
N GLY A 33 -10.20 -18.19 3.13
CA GLY A 33 -9.70 -17.43 4.29
C GLY A 33 -10.83 -16.95 5.20
N ALA A 34 -10.52 -16.67 6.45
CA ALA A 34 -11.47 -16.08 7.40
C ALA A 34 -11.46 -14.56 7.27
N PHE A 35 -12.12 -14.03 6.25
CA PHE A 35 -12.39 -12.59 6.10
C PHE A 35 -13.86 -12.30 6.38
N GLY A 36 -14.12 -11.15 7.02
CA GLY A 36 -15.47 -10.73 7.39
C GLY A 36 -15.51 -9.23 7.61
N PHE A 37 -16.56 -8.58 7.14
CA PHE A 37 -16.71 -7.13 7.24
C PHE A 37 -16.50 -6.67 8.71
N PRO A 38 -15.67 -5.65 8.98
CA PRO A 38 -15.04 -4.71 8.04
C PRO A 38 -13.62 -5.10 7.56
N ILE A 39 -13.11 -6.29 7.89
CA ILE A 39 -11.72 -6.72 7.61
C ILE A 39 -11.68 -7.76 6.47
N GLY A 40 -10.92 -7.46 5.42
CA GLY A 40 -10.81 -8.31 4.23
C GLY A 40 -9.40 -8.43 3.67
N HIS A 41 -9.32 -9.07 2.50
CA HIS A 41 -8.10 -9.26 1.75
C HIS A 41 -7.63 -7.93 1.14
N ALA A 42 -6.44 -7.46 1.53
CA ALA A 42 -5.95 -6.14 1.15
C ALA A 42 -5.92 -5.93 -0.36
N GLY A 43 -5.48 -6.92 -1.14
CA GLY A 43 -5.46 -6.81 -2.60
C GLY A 43 -6.83 -6.64 -3.23
N LEU A 44 -7.87 -7.27 -2.69
CA LEU A 44 -9.22 -7.12 -3.23
C LEU A 44 -9.75 -5.72 -2.93
N MET A 45 -9.50 -5.24 -1.71
CA MET A 45 -10.02 -3.96 -1.24
C MET A 45 -9.28 -2.77 -1.86
N HIS A 46 -7.95 -2.76 -1.82
CA HIS A 46 -7.14 -1.64 -2.32
C HIS A 46 -7.09 -1.59 -3.85
N VAL A 47 -7.20 -2.72 -4.55
CA VAL A 47 -7.20 -2.75 -6.01
C VAL A 47 -8.63 -2.61 -6.54
N TYR A 48 -9.46 -3.63 -6.37
CA TYR A 48 -10.80 -3.65 -6.97
C TYR A 48 -11.81 -2.81 -6.20
N GLY A 49 -11.75 -2.83 -4.87
CA GLY A 49 -12.60 -1.97 -4.05
C GLY A 49 -12.40 -0.49 -4.39
N TYR A 50 -11.17 -0.02 -4.50
CA TYR A 50 -10.92 1.38 -4.82
C TYR A 50 -11.40 1.80 -6.21
N LEU A 51 -11.42 0.90 -7.20
CA LEU A 51 -12.05 1.17 -8.50
C LEU A 51 -13.56 1.41 -8.38
N LEU A 52 -14.21 0.74 -7.42
CA LEU A 52 -15.65 0.81 -7.17
C LEU A 52 -16.02 1.89 -6.15
N SER A 53 -15.06 2.42 -5.40
CA SER A 53 -15.29 3.44 -4.39
C SER A 53 -15.54 4.81 -5.04
N SER A 54 -16.65 5.44 -4.64
CA SER A 54 -17.01 6.82 -4.98
C SER A 54 -16.62 7.83 -3.91
N VAL A 55 -15.94 7.39 -2.84
CA VAL A 55 -15.58 8.24 -1.70
C VAL A 55 -14.44 9.18 -2.09
N GLU A 56 -14.69 10.48 -1.97
CA GLU A 56 -13.65 11.50 -2.06
C GLU A 56 -12.84 11.55 -0.76
N THR A 57 -11.52 11.59 -0.90
CA THR A 57 -10.59 11.82 0.21
C THR A 57 -9.91 13.18 0.02
N PRO A 58 -9.18 13.71 1.01
CA PRO A 58 -8.34 14.90 0.82
C PRO A 58 -7.32 14.77 -0.33
N TYR A 59 -7.04 13.55 -0.79
CA TYR A 59 -6.12 13.22 -1.87
C TYR A 59 -6.84 12.88 -3.20
N GLY A 60 -8.13 13.23 -3.31
CA GLY A 60 -8.98 12.90 -4.45
C GLY A 60 -9.66 11.53 -4.34
N LEU A 61 -10.19 11.05 -5.47
CA LEU A 61 -10.89 9.76 -5.53
C LEU A 61 -9.89 8.60 -5.52
N LYS A 62 -10.16 7.60 -4.67
CA LYS A 62 -9.30 6.40 -4.56
C LYS A 62 -9.12 5.64 -5.88
N ARG A 63 -10.14 5.64 -6.75
CA ARG A 63 -10.06 5.01 -8.08
C ARG A 63 -8.96 5.60 -8.98
N LEU A 64 -8.58 6.87 -8.77
CA LEU A 64 -7.56 7.52 -9.61
C LEU A 64 -6.20 6.83 -9.51
N ARG A 65 -5.93 6.13 -8.39
CA ARG A 65 -4.72 5.31 -8.21
C ARG A 65 -4.50 4.27 -9.32
N TRP A 66 -5.57 3.85 -10.00
CA TRP A 66 -5.55 2.84 -11.05
C TRP A 66 -5.91 3.39 -12.44
N LEU A 67 -6.24 4.68 -12.52
CA LEU A 67 -6.70 5.34 -13.75
C LEU A 67 -5.74 6.44 -14.22
N THR A 68 -4.62 6.66 -13.52
CA THR A 68 -3.54 7.54 -13.94
C THR A 68 -2.24 6.75 -14.15
N ALA A 69 -1.33 7.32 -14.93
CA ALA A 69 -0.05 6.68 -15.25
C ALA A 69 0.98 6.77 -14.11
N ASP A 70 0.70 7.57 -13.06
CA ASP A 70 1.70 7.97 -12.07
C ASP A 70 2.34 6.78 -11.35
N LEU A 71 1.55 5.76 -11.00
CA LEU A 71 2.08 4.57 -10.35
C LEU A 71 2.99 3.77 -11.29
N ALA A 72 2.58 3.58 -12.55
CA ALA A 72 3.36 2.85 -13.54
C ALA A 72 4.68 3.58 -13.84
N ASN A 73 4.59 4.89 -14.02
CA ASN A 73 5.74 5.76 -14.24
C ASN A 73 6.72 5.72 -13.07
N ALA A 74 6.26 5.74 -11.81
CA ALA A 74 7.13 5.64 -10.64
C ALA A 74 7.94 4.33 -10.58
N PHE A 75 7.41 3.25 -11.17
CA PHE A 75 8.11 1.98 -11.35
C PHE A 75 8.96 1.92 -12.65
N GLY A 76 8.94 2.96 -13.49
CA GLY A 76 9.57 2.95 -14.81
C GLY A 76 8.92 1.97 -15.79
N LEU A 77 7.64 1.67 -15.60
CA LEU A 77 6.85 0.78 -16.45
C LEU A 77 6.12 1.57 -17.55
N GLU A 78 5.53 0.85 -18.50
CA GLU A 78 4.64 1.45 -19.49
C GLU A 78 3.44 2.11 -18.80
N SER A 79 3.10 3.34 -19.21
CA SER A 79 2.14 4.22 -18.54
C SER A 79 0.76 3.57 -18.27
N SER A 80 0.31 2.68 -19.14
CA SER A 80 -0.97 1.99 -19.02
C SER A 80 -0.91 0.68 -18.23
N PHE A 81 0.26 0.24 -17.75
CA PHE A 81 0.47 -1.08 -17.13
C PHE A 81 -0.53 -1.42 -16.02
N PHE A 82 -0.91 -0.43 -15.20
CA PHE A 82 -1.89 -0.60 -14.12
C PHE A 82 -3.34 -0.25 -14.49
N PHE A 83 -3.62 0.09 -15.74
CA PHE A 83 -5.01 0.28 -16.18
C PHE A 83 -5.74 -1.07 -16.20
N PRO A 84 -6.99 -1.16 -15.70
CA PRO A 84 -7.69 -2.43 -15.58
C PRO A 84 -7.74 -3.25 -16.87
N THR A 85 -7.85 -2.58 -18.02
CA THR A 85 -8.01 -3.19 -19.36
C THR A 85 -6.68 -3.45 -20.09
N ALA A 86 -5.53 -3.09 -19.52
CA ALA A 86 -4.25 -3.15 -20.22
C ALA A 86 -3.70 -4.56 -20.46
N SER A 87 -4.21 -5.58 -19.75
CA SER A 87 -3.73 -6.95 -19.87
C SER A 87 -4.79 -7.96 -19.40
N THR A 88 -4.69 -9.19 -19.88
CA THR A 88 -5.48 -10.34 -19.43
C THR A 88 -5.04 -10.86 -18.07
N VAL A 89 -3.82 -10.55 -17.63
CA VAL A 89 -3.37 -10.85 -16.25
C VAL A 89 -4.14 -9.96 -15.27
N PRO A 90 -4.75 -10.50 -14.21
CA PRO A 90 -5.53 -9.70 -13.26
C PRO A 90 -4.72 -8.52 -12.69
N LEU A 91 -5.34 -7.34 -12.62
CA LEU A 91 -4.68 -6.12 -12.13
C LEU A 91 -3.98 -6.34 -10.77
N MET A 92 -4.63 -7.03 -9.83
CA MET A 92 -4.03 -7.33 -8.51
C MET A 92 -2.73 -8.14 -8.61
N GLU A 93 -2.62 -9.07 -9.57
CA GLU A 93 -1.38 -9.83 -9.78
C GLU A 93 -0.28 -8.97 -10.38
N ARG A 94 -0.61 -8.08 -11.32
CA ARG A 94 0.35 -7.14 -11.92
C ARG A 94 0.88 -6.13 -10.89
N VAL A 95 0.00 -5.62 -10.03
CA VAL A 95 0.40 -4.78 -8.89
C VAL A 95 1.37 -5.56 -8.00
N ALA A 96 1.02 -6.79 -7.64
CA ALA A 96 1.89 -7.55 -6.77
C ALA A 96 3.25 -7.89 -7.38
N SER A 97 3.32 -8.18 -8.68
CA SER A 97 4.59 -8.46 -9.35
C SER A 97 5.52 -7.25 -9.40
N ALA A 98 4.98 -6.03 -9.46
CA ALA A 98 5.76 -4.80 -9.42
C ALA A 98 6.17 -4.42 -7.99
N VAL A 99 5.25 -4.55 -7.03
CA VAL A 99 5.42 -4.02 -5.66
C VAL A 99 6.24 -4.95 -4.77
N LEU A 100 6.01 -6.26 -4.86
CA LEU A 100 6.60 -7.22 -3.92
C LEU A 100 8.14 -7.25 -3.94
N PRO A 101 8.82 -7.23 -5.10
CA PRO A 101 10.28 -7.20 -5.14
C PRO A 101 10.88 -6.02 -4.36
N THR A 102 10.32 -4.82 -4.52
CA THR A 102 10.78 -3.61 -3.84
C THR A 102 10.49 -3.65 -2.33
N LEU A 103 9.40 -4.28 -1.90
CA LEU A 103 9.14 -4.48 -0.47
C LEU A 103 10.09 -5.51 0.15
N ILE A 104 10.49 -6.55 -0.59
CA ILE A 104 11.43 -7.57 -0.13
C ILE A 104 12.82 -6.96 0.04
N ASP A 105 13.33 -6.31 -1.01
CA ASP A 105 14.63 -5.65 -1.00
C ASP A 105 14.50 -4.19 -1.50
N PRO A 106 14.27 -3.24 -0.58
CA PRO A 106 14.16 -1.83 -0.93
C PRO A 106 15.45 -1.24 -1.50
N THR A 107 16.60 -1.90 -1.29
CA THR A 107 17.91 -1.38 -1.69
C THR A 107 18.35 -1.86 -3.07
N ALA A 108 17.70 -2.90 -3.61
CA ALA A 108 17.99 -3.42 -4.94
C ALA A 108 17.58 -2.46 -6.07
N ASP A 109 16.61 -1.58 -5.83
CA ASP A 109 16.07 -0.67 -6.83
C ASP A 109 16.61 0.75 -6.64
N SER A 110 17.33 1.27 -7.65
CA SER A 110 17.84 2.64 -7.64
C SER A 110 16.76 3.72 -7.64
N ARG A 111 15.50 3.36 -7.92
CA ARG A 111 14.34 4.26 -7.82
C ARG A 111 13.87 4.43 -6.38
N THR A 112 14.29 3.57 -5.45
CA THR A 112 13.99 3.77 -4.02
C THR A 112 14.69 5.03 -3.51
N VAL A 113 13.90 5.98 -3.02
CA VAL A 113 14.39 7.24 -2.46
C VAL A 113 14.36 7.26 -0.93
N LEU A 114 13.47 6.47 -0.34
CA LEU A 114 13.36 6.31 1.11
C LEU A 114 12.74 4.95 1.41
N ALA A 115 13.30 4.21 2.35
CA ALA A 115 12.67 3.03 2.92
C ALA A 115 12.79 3.06 4.44
N ILE A 116 11.69 2.78 5.11
CA ILE A 116 11.56 2.86 6.56
C ILE A 116 10.88 1.58 7.06
N ASP A 117 11.44 1.02 8.13
CA ASP A 117 10.82 -0.03 8.92
C ASP A 117 10.34 0.52 10.27
N GLU A 118 9.04 0.47 10.52
CA GLU A 118 8.43 0.68 11.84
C GLU A 118 8.40 -0.68 12.56
N VAL A 119 9.32 -0.89 13.50
CA VAL A 119 9.47 -2.18 14.22
C VAL A 119 8.30 -2.36 15.19
N VAL A 120 7.50 -3.41 14.99
CA VAL A 120 6.37 -3.73 15.86
C VAL A 120 6.84 -4.55 17.06
N ASP A 121 7.65 -5.58 16.79
CA ASP A 121 8.26 -6.45 17.80
C ASP A 121 9.54 -7.11 17.23
N CYS A 122 10.08 -8.11 17.95
CA CYS A 122 11.30 -8.82 17.54
C CYS A 122 11.20 -9.59 16.20
N ARG A 123 10.00 -9.80 15.67
CA ARG A 123 9.73 -10.56 14.44
C ARG A 123 9.07 -9.72 13.36
N ARG A 124 8.21 -8.78 13.76
CA ARG A 124 7.34 -8.02 12.87
C ARG A 124 7.78 -6.58 12.73
N ARG A 125 7.67 -6.07 11.52
CA ARG A 125 7.84 -4.66 11.19
C ARG A 125 6.89 -4.28 10.06
N MET A 126 6.50 -3.02 10.04
CA MET A 126 5.78 -2.44 8.92
C MET A 126 6.77 -1.69 8.06
N ARG A 127 6.78 -1.99 6.76
CA ARG A 127 7.72 -1.42 5.81
C ARG A 127 7.01 -0.40 4.92
N THR A 128 7.52 0.82 4.91
CA THR A 128 7.13 1.86 3.95
C THR A 128 8.29 2.09 2.99
N VAL A 129 8.06 1.96 1.68
CA VAL A 129 9.05 2.29 0.65
C VAL A 129 8.49 3.36 -0.25
N TYR A 130 9.31 4.38 -0.51
CA TYR A 130 9.03 5.44 -1.46
C TYR A 130 9.94 5.25 -2.67
N ILE A 131 9.34 5.16 -3.84
CA ILE A 131 10.05 5.10 -5.12
C ILE A 131 9.77 6.34 -5.94
N ARG A 132 10.74 6.75 -6.74
CA ARG A 132 10.61 7.89 -7.65
C ARG A 132 11.29 7.57 -8.98
N ASP A 133 10.57 7.82 -10.07
CA ASP A 133 11.19 7.91 -11.38
C ASP A 133 11.72 9.32 -11.62
N ARG A 134 12.98 9.43 -12.06
CA ARG A 134 13.65 10.72 -12.24
C ARG A 134 13.27 11.41 -13.55
N ILE A 135 12.70 10.67 -14.51
CA ILE A 135 12.36 11.20 -15.83
C ILE A 135 10.99 11.86 -15.77
N THR A 136 10.00 11.16 -15.21
CA THR A 136 8.61 11.65 -15.12
C THR A 136 8.33 12.42 -13.83
N ASP A 137 9.26 12.39 -12.88
CA ASP A 137 9.08 12.88 -11.51
C ASP A 137 7.95 12.21 -10.72
N SER A 138 7.45 11.07 -11.21
CA SER A 138 6.38 10.33 -10.57
C SER A 138 6.90 9.62 -9.32
N THR A 139 6.19 9.79 -8.21
CA THR A 139 6.55 9.20 -6.92
C THR A 139 5.44 8.28 -6.45
N ALA A 140 5.79 7.15 -5.82
CA ALA A 140 4.83 6.22 -5.25
C ALA A 140 5.24 5.74 -3.85
N LEU A 141 4.22 5.46 -3.04
CA LEU A 141 4.36 4.84 -1.73
C LEU A 141 3.93 3.37 -1.81
N LEU A 142 4.76 2.49 -1.28
CA LEU A 142 4.52 1.06 -1.09
C LEU A 142 4.48 0.77 0.40
N TYR A 143 3.51 -0.01 0.85
CA TYR A 143 3.39 -0.38 2.24
C TYR A 143 3.11 -1.86 2.39
N GLY A 144 3.85 -2.51 3.30
CA GLY A 144 3.78 -3.94 3.53
C GLY A 144 4.06 -4.34 4.98
N SER A 145 3.60 -5.54 5.34
CA SER A 145 3.99 -6.21 6.58
C SER A 145 5.16 -7.15 6.32
N VAL A 146 6.14 -7.18 7.22
CA VAL A 146 7.31 -8.06 7.14
C VAL A 146 7.42 -8.84 8.44
N SER A 147 7.42 -10.17 8.34
CA SER A 147 7.59 -11.10 9.47
C SER A 147 8.62 -12.18 9.09
N GLY A 148 9.86 -12.01 9.52
CA GLY A 148 10.98 -12.81 8.99
C GLY A 148 11.11 -12.65 7.47
N ASP A 149 11.04 -13.77 6.75
CA ASP A 149 11.06 -13.82 5.27
C ASP A 149 9.65 -13.67 4.64
N ASP A 150 8.60 -13.56 5.47
CA ASP A 150 7.24 -13.36 4.98
C ASP A 150 6.96 -11.87 4.76
N VAL A 151 6.91 -11.46 3.49
CA VAL A 151 6.55 -10.11 3.08
C VAL A 151 5.16 -10.12 2.45
N GLN A 152 4.26 -9.30 3.01
CA GLN A 152 2.88 -9.18 2.55
C GLN A 152 2.58 -7.74 2.13
N ILE A 153 1.94 -7.58 0.98
CA ILE A 153 1.53 -6.28 0.46
C ILE A 153 0.27 -5.82 1.19
N VAL A 154 0.27 -4.57 1.66
CA VAL A 154 -0.94 -3.89 2.11
C VAL A 154 -1.48 -3.03 0.98
N THR A 155 -0.69 -2.09 0.47
CA THR A 155 -1.11 -1.15 -0.57
C THR A 155 0.08 -0.58 -1.34
N ALA A 156 -0.20 -0.07 -2.54
CA ALA A 156 0.68 0.81 -3.30
C ALA A 156 -0.15 1.92 -3.96
N PHE A 157 0.34 3.16 -3.99
CA PHE A 157 -0.34 4.27 -4.65
C PHE A 157 0.60 5.42 -5.00
N PRO A 158 0.30 6.19 -6.05
CA PRO A 158 1.07 7.38 -6.39
C PRO A 158 0.88 8.44 -5.31
N ILE A 159 1.93 9.21 -5.05
CA ILE A 159 1.92 10.34 -4.13
C ILE A 159 2.49 11.58 -4.83
N GLY A 160 2.22 12.75 -4.26
CA GLY A 160 2.86 13.99 -4.69
C GLY A 160 4.39 13.94 -4.52
N PRO A 161 5.10 14.93 -5.09
CA PRO A 161 6.55 14.99 -5.01
C PRO A 161 7.02 15.01 -3.56
N MET A 162 8.00 14.17 -3.24
CA MET A 162 8.63 14.17 -1.92
C MET A 162 9.65 15.28 -1.80
N THR A 163 9.58 15.99 -0.67
CA THR A 163 10.54 17.01 -0.26
C THR A 163 11.32 16.53 0.96
N SER A 164 12.52 17.08 1.20
CA SER A 164 13.27 16.80 2.43
C SER A 164 12.45 17.08 3.68
N GLN A 165 11.59 18.12 3.68
CA GLN A 165 10.68 18.38 4.79
C GLN A 165 9.66 17.27 4.99
N SER A 166 8.99 16.81 3.92
CA SER A 166 8.01 15.71 4.03
C SER A 166 8.65 14.40 4.51
N VAL A 167 9.93 14.18 4.21
CA VAL A 167 10.71 13.04 4.73
C VAL A 167 10.94 13.19 6.23
N GLN A 168 11.39 14.37 6.68
CA GLN A 168 11.59 14.64 8.11
C GLN A 168 10.28 14.52 8.89
N ASP A 169 9.19 15.08 8.37
CA ASP A 169 7.87 14.98 8.97
C ASP A 169 7.46 13.50 9.12
N ARG A 170 7.60 12.70 8.05
CA ARG A 170 7.27 11.27 8.08
C ARG A 170 8.09 10.47 9.09
N LEU A 171 9.37 10.82 9.28
CA LEU A 171 10.27 10.18 10.26
C LEU A 171 9.97 10.61 11.69
N ALA A 172 9.39 11.80 11.89
CA ALA A 172 8.98 12.31 13.19
C ALA A 172 7.60 11.78 13.63
N GLU A 173 6.79 11.26 12.71
CA GLU A 173 5.49 10.69 13.05
C GLU A 173 5.63 9.44 13.95
N PRO A 174 4.79 9.31 14.99
CA PRO A 174 4.78 8.11 15.81
C PRO A 174 4.49 6.83 15.02
N ALA A 175 5.08 5.73 15.44
CA ALA A 175 4.82 4.43 14.85
C ALA A 175 3.35 4.03 15.08
N ARG A 176 2.68 3.60 14.01
CA ARG A 176 1.31 3.08 14.03
C ARG A 176 1.04 2.18 12.84
N TYR A 177 -0.03 1.40 12.89
CA TYR A 177 -0.52 0.71 11.71
C TYR A 177 -1.16 1.74 10.76
N ARG A 178 -0.75 1.72 9.50
CA ARG A 178 -1.12 2.73 8.49
C ARG A 178 -1.85 2.13 7.32
N TYR A 179 -2.49 3.01 6.54
CA TYR A 179 -3.02 2.72 5.21
C TYR A 179 -4.00 1.53 5.23
N ASN A 180 -4.85 1.53 6.25
CA ASN A 180 -5.89 0.55 6.48
C ASN A 180 -5.37 -0.88 6.73
N TYR A 181 -4.10 -1.10 7.09
CA TYR A 181 -3.64 -2.43 7.51
C TYR A 181 -4.41 -2.89 8.75
N ALA A 182 -4.85 -4.15 8.73
CA ALA A 182 -5.54 -4.79 9.85
C ALA A 182 -4.64 -5.87 10.47
N PRO A 183 -3.92 -5.58 11.57
CA PRO A 183 -3.15 -6.59 12.29
C PRO A 183 -4.08 -7.63 12.95
N ALA A 184 -3.56 -8.82 13.24
CA ALA A 184 -4.34 -9.90 13.85
C ALA A 184 -4.56 -9.72 15.37
N ASP A 185 -3.74 -8.90 16.02
CA ASP A 185 -3.61 -8.76 17.46
C ASP A 185 -3.77 -7.32 17.97
N ALA A 186 -4.24 -6.41 17.12
CA ALA A 186 -4.46 -5.01 17.47
C ALA A 186 -5.55 -4.37 16.60
N GLU A 187 -5.98 -3.16 16.98
CA GLU A 187 -6.91 -2.39 16.17
C GLU A 187 -6.21 -1.75 14.96
N PRO A 188 -6.83 -1.70 13.76
CA PRO A 188 -6.34 -0.90 12.64
C PRO A 188 -6.09 0.55 13.06
N GLY A 189 -5.00 1.16 12.58
CA GLY A 189 -4.67 2.54 12.92
C GLY A 189 -3.99 2.75 14.28
N SER A 190 -3.99 1.74 15.16
CA SER A 190 -3.43 1.87 16.50
C SER A 190 -1.91 2.10 16.50
N HIS A 191 -1.47 2.85 17.51
CA HIS A 191 -0.05 3.05 17.81
C HIS A 191 0.56 1.82 18.46
N PHE A 192 1.88 1.67 18.31
CA PHE A 192 2.68 0.68 19.02
C PHE A 192 4.01 1.30 19.44
N ASP A 193 4.62 0.77 20.51
CA ASP A 193 5.86 1.29 21.12
C ASP A 193 7.13 0.97 20.30
N GLY A 194 6.99 1.00 18.98
CA GLY A 194 7.99 0.63 18.00
C GLY A 194 9.01 1.73 17.72
N THR A 195 10.18 1.31 17.26
CA THR A 195 11.19 2.25 16.73
C THR A 195 11.07 2.36 15.21
N VAL A 196 11.26 3.58 14.70
CA VAL A 196 11.41 3.85 13.28
C VAL A 196 12.88 3.63 12.88
N GLN A 197 13.12 2.78 11.89
CA GLN A 197 14.45 2.48 11.36
C GLN A 197 14.52 2.87 9.88
N VAL A 198 15.50 3.69 9.50
CA VAL A 198 15.75 4.03 8.10
C VAL A 198 16.56 2.90 7.46
N VAL A 199 16.00 2.26 6.45
CA VAL A 199 16.65 1.19 5.68
C VAL A 199 17.52 1.78 4.57
N THR A 200 17.01 2.79 3.86
CA THR A 200 17.77 3.59 2.90
C THR A 200 17.16 4.98 2.77
N SER A 201 17.99 5.98 2.46
CA SER A 201 17.56 7.35 2.16
C SER A 201 18.50 7.96 1.12
N ALA A 202 17.92 8.57 0.09
CA ALA A 202 18.62 9.34 -0.93
C ALA A 202 18.33 10.86 -0.85
N PHE A 203 17.74 11.30 0.27
CA PHE A 203 17.44 12.70 0.60
C PHE A 203 18.48 13.32 1.53
#